data_AF-A0A850S3E8-F1
#
_entry.id   AF-A0A850S3E8-F1
#
_cell.length_a   1.000
_cell.length_b   1.000
_cell.length_c   1.000
_cell.angle_alpha   90.00
_cell.angle_beta   90.00
_cell.angle_gamma   90.00
#
_symmetry.space_group_name_H-M   'P 1'
#
loop_
_entity.id
_entity.type
_entity.pdbx_description
1 polymer ?
#
loop_
_entity_poly.entity_id
_entity_poly.type
_entity_poly.pdbx_seq_one_letter_code
_entity_poly.pdbx_strand_id
1 'polypeptide(L)'
;MRQITMLTLALLVAAPAAHAENVLEWLESSANAISNKTAHAPADSAELLTLENKESEMYPQPSPDGRYLLTLSHQGKHASISRRYSENGDPANTVIANDVRALDSSGWKDEGHIYYLSDRAGGLGLWEKISDGEGMQRRIQSLHGALTQPLVLADESIIAVRMRPIDYKKKITNKSKHDDFNNWQVAGFTSEIVRFNRDGSEHVLAEGINPALSPDGKSIVFAMQAGRSMHLFRINTDGTDLIQVTDARSVDVQPSWSNDGQWIIFTSNRADADMRKKEKSQWDIWAIGSDGRNLTQITRDTARDGAARMGKDGRIYFHSDRAISKEMLNQHQVKSAAAHSFHIWTIGWPTAAQQ
;
A
#
# COMPACT_ATOMS: atom_id res chain seq x y z
N MET A 1 -34.56 -25.04 3.13
CA MET A 1 -34.18 -26.37 3.68
C MET A 1 -34.82 -27.55 2.91
N ARG A 2 -36.15 -27.62 2.70
CA ARG A 2 -36.80 -28.79 2.06
C ARG A 2 -36.42 -29.08 0.59
N GLN A 3 -36.03 -28.07 -0.21
CA GLN A 3 -35.62 -28.27 -1.61
C GLN A 3 -34.17 -28.77 -1.77
N ILE A 4 -33.29 -28.53 -0.78
CA ILE A 4 -31.88 -28.98 -0.82
C ILE A 4 -31.77 -30.46 -0.40
N THR A 5 -32.66 -30.93 0.47
CA THR A 5 -32.77 -32.34 0.88
C THR A 5 -33.25 -33.29 -0.23
N MET A 6 -33.98 -32.80 -1.24
CA MET A 6 -34.40 -33.65 -2.37
C MET A 6 -33.30 -33.82 -3.43
N LEU A 7 -32.42 -32.82 -3.63
CA LEU A 7 -31.33 -32.91 -4.60
C LEU A 7 -30.18 -33.80 -4.12
N THR A 8 -29.94 -33.84 -2.80
CA THR A 8 -28.90 -34.68 -2.16
C THR A 8 -29.24 -36.17 -2.18
N LEU A 9 -30.52 -36.53 -2.10
CA LEU A 9 -30.94 -37.94 -2.15
C LEU A 9 -30.89 -38.52 -3.58
N ALA A 10 -31.02 -37.68 -4.61
CA ALA A 10 -31.00 -38.13 -6.01
C ALA A 10 -29.58 -38.43 -6.53
N LEU A 11 -28.54 -37.73 -6.03
CA LEU A 11 -27.15 -37.97 -6.43
C LEU A 11 -26.55 -39.25 -5.81
N LEU A 12 -26.96 -39.63 -4.60
CA LEU A 12 -26.42 -40.84 -3.93
C LEU A 12 -26.94 -42.16 -4.53
N VAL A 13 -28.05 -42.14 -5.26
CA VAL A 13 -28.65 -43.36 -5.85
C VAL A 13 -28.05 -43.70 -7.23
N ALA A 14 -27.33 -42.77 -7.86
CA ALA A 14 -26.80 -42.93 -9.22
C ALA A 14 -25.26 -42.99 -9.33
N ALA A 15 -24.51 -42.83 -8.24
CA ALA A 15 -23.05 -42.89 -8.25
C ALA A 15 -22.56 -44.33 -7.93
N PRO A 16 -21.65 -44.93 -8.73
CA PRO A 16 -21.00 -46.18 -8.35
C PRO A 16 -20.18 -45.96 -7.06
N ALA A 17 -20.08 -47.01 -6.23
CA ALA A 17 -19.51 -46.96 -4.87
C ALA A 17 -18.12 -46.29 -4.76
N ALA A 18 -17.35 -46.24 -5.86
CA ALA A 18 -16.04 -45.59 -5.93
C ALA A 18 -16.05 -44.05 -5.88
N HIS A 19 -17.23 -43.39 -5.89
CA HIS A 19 -17.34 -41.92 -5.86
C HIS A 19 -18.17 -41.36 -4.71
N ALA A 20 -18.72 -42.22 -3.84
CA ALA A 20 -19.53 -41.79 -2.71
C ALA A 20 -18.70 -41.04 -1.65
N GLU A 21 -17.44 -41.44 -1.44
CA GLU A 21 -16.55 -40.79 -0.48
C GLU A 21 -16.19 -39.36 -0.89
N ASN A 22 -15.92 -39.13 -2.18
CA ASN A 22 -15.61 -37.78 -2.70
C ASN A 22 -16.80 -36.81 -2.57
N VAL A 23 -18.03 -37.32 -2.65
CA VAL A 23 -19.24 -36.51 -2.48
C VAL A 23 -19.50 -36.18 -1.01
N LEU A 24 -19.21 -37.12 -0.10
CA LEU A 24 -19.28 -36.89 1.35
C LEU A 24 -18.21 -35.89 1.82
N GLU A 25 -16.98 -36.01 1.33
CA GLU A 25 -15.89 -35.08 1.64
C GLU A 25 -16.19 -33.66 1.14
N TRP A 26 -16.76 -33.52 -0.06
CA TRP A 26 -17.21 -32.23 -0.59
C TRP A 26 -18.40 -31.64 0.19
N LEU A 27 -19.33 -32.47 0.67
CA LEU A 27 -20.45 -32.01 1.49
C LEU A 27 -19.99 -31.57 2.89
N GLU A 28 -19.03 -32.26 3.49
CA GLU A 28 -18.42 -31.87 4.76
C GLU A 28 -17.56 -30.60 4.62
N SER A 29 -16.79 -30.47 3.53
CA SER A 29 -16.02 -29.25 3.26
C SER A 29 -16.95 -28.05 3.05
N SER A 30 -18.08 -28.26 2.37
CA SER A 30 -19.09 -27.22 2.13
C SER A 30 -19.88 -26.87 3.40
N ALA A 31 -20.19 -27.86 4.24
CA ALA A 31 -20.84 -27.64 5.53
C ALA A 31 -19.92 -26.90 6.51
N ASN A 32 -18.62 -27.22 6.52
CA ASN A 32 -17.60 -26.49 7.29
C ASN A 32 -17.41 -25.06 6.78
N ALA A 33 -17.44 -24.85 5.46
CA ALA A 33 -17.41 -23.51 4.86
C ALA A 33 -18.64 -22.66 5.20
N ILE A 34 -19.80 -23.29 5.44
CA ILE A 34 -21.03 -22.61 5.87
C ILE A 34 -21.05 -22.40 7.39
N SER A 35 -20.53 -23.34 8.18
CA SER A 35 -20.38 -23.23 9.64
C SER A 35 -19.40 -22.12 10.05
N ASN A 36 -18.33 -21.93 9.28
CA ASN A 36 -17.36 -20.84 9.49
C ASN A 36 -17.89 -19.43 9.12
N LYS A 37 -19.14 -19.30 8.66
CA LYS A 37 -19.77 -17.98 8.42
C LYS A 37 -20.44 -17.35 9.64
N THR A 38 -20.46 -18.00 10.81
CA THR A 38 -21.13 -17.47 12.01
C THR A 38 -20.31 -17.54 13.30
N ALA A 39 -19.05 -17.12 13.24
CA ALA A 39 -18.31 -16.60 14.38
C ALA A 39 -17.25 -15.63 13.86
N HIS A 40 -17.61 -14.35 13.71
CA HIS A 40 -16.65 -13.31 13.33
C HIS A 40 -15.76 -13.01 14.54
N ALA A 41 -14.47 -13.31 14.41
CA ALA A 41 -13.45 -12.73 15.26
C ALA A 41 -13.55 -11.18 15.18
N PRO A 42 -13.40 -10.46 16.31
CA PRO A 42 -13.48 -9.01 16.33
C PRO A 42 -12.32 -8.44 15.51
N ALA A 43 -12.56 -7.43 14.65
CA ALA A 43 -11.57 -6.57 14.00
C ALA A 43 -10.09 -6.91 14.33
N ASP A 44 -9.51 -7.88 13.61
CA ASP A 44 -8.43 -8.73 14.14
C ASP A 44 -7.07 -8.02 14.31
N SER A 45 -6.58 -7.97 15.56
CA SER A 45 -5.21 -7.68 16.02
C SER A 45 -4.50 -6.37 15.62
N ALA A 46 -5.11 -5.49 14.82
CA ALA A 46 -4.48 -4.22 14.46
C ALA A 46 -4.37 -3.27 15.67
N GLU A 47 -3.19 -2.69 15.87
CA GLU A 47 -2.85 -1.78 16.97
C GLU A 47 -2.58 -0.37 16.44
N LEU A 48 -3.12 0.65 17.11
CA LEU A 48 -2.83 2.05 16.80
C LEU A 48 -1.39 2.37 17.24
N LEU A 49 -0.55 2.75 16.27
CA LEU A 49 0.88 2.91 16.49
C LEU A 49 1.31 4.35 16.71
N THR A 50 0.85 5.28 15.87
CA THR A 50 1.17 6.70 16.02
C THR A 50 -0.11 7.50 16.10
N LEU A 51 -0.13 8.49 16.99
CA LEU A 51 -1.22 9.42 17.12
C LEU A 51 -0.71 10.77 17.59
N GLU A 52 -0.98 11.80 16.78
CA GLU A 52 -0.60 13.17 17.08
C GLU A 52 -1.81 14.09 17.18
N ASN A 53 -1.69 15.12 18.03
CA ASN A 53 -2.81 15.97 18.35
C ASN A 53 -3.25 16.80 17.13
N LYS A 54 -4.44 16.47 16.60
CA LYS A 54 -5.04 17.09 15.41
C LYS A 54 -4.21 16.96 14.13
N GLU A 55 -3.46 15.87 14.01
CA GLU A 55 -2.67 15.55 12.83
C GLU A 55 -3.24 14.31 12.12
N SER A 56 -3.12 14.25 10.80
CA SER A 56 -3.42 13.08 9.97
C SER A 56 -2.09 12.50 9.46
N GLU A 57 -1.89 11.20 9.59
CA GLU A 57 -0.64 10.51 9.27
C GLU A 57 -0.91 9.41 8.25
N MET A 58 -0.16 9.43 7.14
CA MET A 58 -0.36 8.54 6.00
C MET A 58 0.97 8.00 5.47
N TYR A 59 0.87 6.97 4.63
CA TYR A 59 2.00 6.39 3.88
C TYR A 59 3.22 6.02 4.75
N PRO A 60 3.04 5.13 5.75
CA PRO A 60 4.15 4.75 6.62
C PRO A 60 5.27 4.08 5.82
N GLN A 61 6.52 4.42 6.10
CA GLN A 61 7.70 3.77 5.53
C GLN A 61 8.68 3.39 6.66
N PRO A 62 8.70 2.12 7.08
CA PRO A 62 9.64 1.65 8.08
C PRO A 62 11.10 1.84 7.66
N SER A 63 11.92 2.25 8.61
CA SER A 63 13.37 2.38 8.41
C SER A 63 14.01 1.00 8.21
N PRO A 64 15.16 0.93 7.49
CA PRO A 64 15.87 -0.34 7.27
C PRO A 64 16.27 -1.08 8.56
N ASP A 65 16.48 -0.35 9.66
CA ASP A 65 16.82 -0.89 10.99
C ASP A 65 15.59 -1.17 11.87
N GLY A 66 14.38 -0.85 11.39
CA GLY A 66 13.11 -1.05 12.11
C GLY A 66 12.86 -0.11 13.29
N ARG A 67 13.72 0.89 13.55
CA ARG A 67 13.59 1.82 14.69
C ARG A 67 12.65 2.99 14.45
N TYR A 68 12.43 3.36 13.19
CA TYR A 68 11.71 4.57 12.82
C TYR A 68 10.68 4.31 11.71
N LEU A 69 9.75 5.24 11.56
CA LEU A 69 8.85 5.37 10.42
C LEU A 69 9.02 6.74 9.80
N LEU A 70 9.03 6.83 8.47
CA LEU A 70 8.65 8.07 7.78
C LEU A 70 7.16 8.06 7.53
N THR A 71 6.52 9.19 7.75
CA THR A 71 5.09 9.40 7.50
C THR A 71 4.88 10.71 6.75
N LEU A 72 3.83 10.73 5.92
CA LEU A 72 3.25 11.97 5.44
C LEU A 72 2.29 12.50 6.50
N SER A 73 2.63 13.65 7.04
CA SER A 73 1.93 14.32 8.13
C SER A 73 1.17 15.53 7.63
N HIS A 74 -0.12 15.63 7.97
CA HIS A 74 -0.96 16.79 7.69
C HIS A 74 -1.49 17.42 8.97
N GLN A 75 -1.20 18.72 9.14
CA GLN A 75 -1.77 19.53 10.22
C GLN A 75 -2.43 20.77 9.63
N GLY A 76 -3.76 20.76 9.56
CA GLY A 76 -4.53 21.83 8.91
C GLY A 76 -4.24 21.89 7.40
N LYS A 77 -3.54 22.94 6.95
CA LYS A 77 -3.14 23.12 5.53
C LYS A 77 -1.67 22.78 5.27
N HIS A 78 -0.93 22.43 6.31
CA HIS A 78 0.49 22.15 6.21
C HIS A 78 0.69 20.64 6.07
N ALA A 79 1.55 20.26 5.13
CA ALA A 79 1.96 18.89 4.90
C ALA A 79 3.47 18.78 5.00
N SER A 80 3.96 17.69 5.59
CA SER A 80 5.39 17.42 5.73
C SER A 80 5.68 15.94 5.74
N ILE A 81 6.92 15.59 5.39
CA ILE A 81 7.50 14.28 5.71
C ILE A 81 8.09 14.37 7.11
N SER A 82 7.61 13.50 7.98
CA SER A 82 8.02 13.44 9.37
C SER A 82 8.59 12.08 9.72
N ARG A 83 9.58 12.05 10.63
CA ARG A 83 10.08 10.82 11.22
C ARG A 83 9.42 10.59 12.58
N ARG A 84 9.04 9.35 12.86
CA ARG A 84 8.47 8.83 14.11
C ARG A 84 9.29 7.65 14.61
N TYR A 85 9.25 7.35 15.91
CA TYR A 85 9.62 6.01 16.38
C TYR A 85 8.62 4.97 15.87
N SER A 86 9.13 3.75 15.62
CA SER A 86 8.31 2.60 15.19
C SER A 86 7.52 1.96 16.33
N GLU A 87 7.82 2.32 17.59
CA GLU A 87 7.09 1.92 18.79
C GLU A 87 6.69 3.16 19.61
N ASN A 88 5.65 3.01 20.44
CA ASN A 88 5.09 4.10 21.23
C ASN A 88 6.11 4.64 22.25
N GLY A 89 6.28 5.98 22.30
CA GLY A 89 7.21 6.64 23.22
C GLY A 89 7.92 7.90 22.69
N ASP A 90 7.41 8.57 21.66
CA ASP A 90 8.11 9.68 21.00
C ASP A 90 7.91 11.06 21.69
N PRO A 91 8.97 11.73 22.17
CA PRO A 91 8.93 13.14 22.55
C PRO A 91 9.28 14.11 21.41
N ALA A 92 9.59 13.67 20.18
CA ALA A 92 10.13 14.54 19.13
C ALA A 92 9.76 14.12 17.69
N ASN A 93 8.61 14.61 17.23
CA ASN A 93 8.29 14.71 15.82
C ASN A 93 9.34 15.53 15.07
N THR A 94 10.10 14.88 14.21
CA THR A 94 11.11 15.55 13.41
C THR A 94 10.56 15.79 12.01
N VAL A 95 10.29 17.05 11.66
CA VAL A 95 9.95 17.45 10.29
C VAL A 95 11.22 17.38 9.44
N ILE A 96 11.28 16.43 8.51
CA ILE A 96 12.47 16.23 7.68
C ILE A 96 12.42 17.11 6.43
N ALA A 97 11.23 17.21 5.81
CA ALA A 97 10.96 18.03 4.64
C ALA A 97 9.51 18.52 4.62
N ASN A 98 9.28 19.74 4.13
CA ASN A 98 7.96 20.33 3.88
C ASN A 98 7.80 20.77 2.41
N ASP A 99 8.64 20.22 1.53
CA ASP A 99 8.57 20.47 0.10
C ASP A 99 7.35 19.73 -0.47
N VAL A 100 6.54 20.43 -1.25
CA VAL A 100 5.35 19.85 -1.91
C VAL A 100 5.74 18.66 -2.79
N ARG A 101 6.93 18.68 -3.40
CA ARG A 101 7.45 17.55 -4.19
C ARG A 101 7.76 16.33 -3.33
N ALA A 102 8.07 16.50 -2.05
CA ALA A 102 8.52 15.41 -1.19
C ALA A 102 7.36 14.55 -0.65
N LEU A 103 6.13 15.08 -0.61
CA LEU A 103 4.99 14.48 0.10
C LEU A 103 4.64 13.05 -0.37
N ASP A 104 4.77 12.79 -1.67
CA ASP A 104 4.59 11.47 -2.30
C ASP A 104 5.89 10.93 -2.93
N SER A 105 7.02 11.58 -2.65
CA SER A 105 8.30 11.29 -3.31
C SER A 105 9.47 11.33 -2.34
N SER A 106 9.34 10.62 -1.24
CA SER A 106 10.39 10.45 -0.24
C SER A 106 10.56 8.97 0.11
N GLY A 107 11.75 8.62 0.60
CA GLY A 107 12.04 7.28 1.08
C GLY A 107 13.39 7.17 1.77
N TRP A 108 13.65 6.00 2.36
CA TRP A 108 14.92 5.70 3.00
C TRP A 108 15.98 5.37 1.96
N LYS A 109 17.16 5.98 2.07
CA LYS A 109 18.34 5.58 1.30
C LYS A 109 19.12 4.49 2.03
N ASP A 110 19.32 4.68 3.33
CA ASP A 110 20.03 3.80 4.24
C ASP A 110 19.55 4.08 5.68
N GLU A 111 20.16 3.44 6.69
CA GLU A 111 19.79 3.61 8.11
C GLU A 111 19.91 5.07 8.60
N GLY A 112 20.78 5.88 7.98
CA GLY A 112 21.07 7.24 8.41
C GLY A 112 20.43 8.32 7.53
N HIS A 113 20.05 8.01 6.29
CA HIS A 113 19.69 9.01 5.30
C HIS A 113 18.34 8.73 4.64
N ILE A 114 17.64 9.83 4.34
CA ILE A 114 16.47 9.82 3.49
C ILE A 114 16.77 10.51 2.16
N TYR A 115 16.02 10.13 1.13
CA TYR A 115 15.96 10.85 -0.13
C TYR A 115 14.57 11.45 -0.36
N TYR A 116 14.49 12.50 -1.17
CA TYR A 116 13.22 13.01 -1.68
C TYR A 116 13.39 13.89 -2.92
N LEU A 117 12.31 14.10 -3.68
CA LEU A 117 12.29 15.05 -4.80
C LEU A 117 12.08 16.48 -4.32
N SER A 118 12.79 17.43 -4.91
CA SER A 118 12.64 18.86 -4.63
C SER A 118 13.13 19.75 -5.77
N ASP A 119 12.44 20.87 -5.97
CA ASP A 119 12.76 21.91 -6.97
C ASP A 119 13.61 23.06 -6.40
N ARG A 120 14.00 23.00 -5.11
CA ARG A 120 14.53 24.12 -4.30
C ARG A 120 15.74 24.89 -4.84
N ALA A 121 16.43 24.38 -5.85
CA ALA A 121 17.59 25.04 -6.46
C ALA A 121 17.44 25.12 -7.98
N GLY A 122 16.31 25.67 -8.42
CA GLY A 122 16.05 26.06 -9.81
C GLY A 122 15.78 24.91 -10.78
N GLY A 123 15.51 23.72 -10.27
CA GLY A 123 15.25 22.52 -11.07
C GLY A 123 15.05 21.30 -10.19
N LEU A 124 14.33 20.33 -10.74
CA LEU A 124 14.03 19.07 -10.07
C LEU A 124 15.33 18.33 -9.78
N GLY A 125 15.44 17.79 -8.57
CA GLY A 125 16.51 16.89 -8.21
C GLY A 125 16.06 15.86 -7.20
N LEU A 126 16.82 14.77 -7.13
CA LEU A 126 16.81 13.87 -5.98
C LEU A 126 17.76 14.44 -4.94
N TRP A 127 17.24 14.68 -3.74
CA TRP A 127 17.97 15.26 -2.62
C TRP A 127 18.12 14.26 -1.51
N GLU A 128 19.24 14.34 -0.80
CA GLU A 128 19.54 13.58 0.41
C GLU A 128 19.48 14.49 1.63
N LYS A 129 19.07 13.91 2.75
CA LYS A 129 19.20 14.52 4.07
C LYS A 129 19.40 13.45 5.14
N ILE A 130 20.10 13.79 6.22
CA ILE A 130 20.19 12.94 7.40
C ILE A 130 18.77 12.76 7.98
N SER A 131 18.46 11.53 8.38
CA SER A 131 17.13 11.12 8.82
C SER A 131 16.69 11.75 10.15
N ASP A 132 17.63 12.29 10.93
CA ASP A 132 17.33 13.06 12.15
C ASP A 132 16.87 14.49 11.89
N GLY A 133 16.76 14.87 10.61
CA GLY A 133 16.29 16.20 10.21
C GLY A 133 17.31 17.31 10.45
N GLU A 134 18.44 17.01 11.10
CA GLU A 134 19.55 17.92 11.31
C GLU A 134 20.56 17.82 10.15
N GLY A 135 21.46 18.79 10.10
CA GLY A 135 22.55 18.79 9.13
C GLY A 135 22.20 19.22 7.70
N MET A 136 23.21 19.11 6.84
CA MET A 136 23.18 19.64 5.48
C MET A 136 22.42 18.70 4.55
N GLN A 137 21.50 19.25 3.77
CA GLN A 137 20.89 18.55 2.64
C GLN A 137 21.71 18.79 1.35
N ARG A 138 21.82 17.77 0.51
CA ARG A 138 22.56 17.85 -0.77
C ARG A 138 21.79 17.26 -1.93
N ARG A 139 22.02 17.75 -3.14
CA ARG A 139 21.46 17.16 -4.36
C ARG A 139 22.34 15.97 -4.76
N ILE A 140 21.75 14.78 -4.89
CA ILE A 140 22.44 13.57 -5.37
C ILE A 140 22.40 13.52 -6.90
N GLN A 141 21.26 13.86 -7.50
CA GLN A 141 21.07 13.81 -8.95
C GLN A 141 20.15 14.93 -9.41
N SER A 142 20.50 15.58 -10.53
CA SER A 142 19.61 16.50 -11.23
C SER A 142 18.65 15.70 -12.12
N LEU A 143 17.37 16.05 -12.11
CA LEU A 143 16.31 15.38 -12.84
C LEU A 143 15.50 16.41 -13.64
N HIS A 144 14.65 15.94 -14.55
CA HIS A 144 13.80 16.80 -15.36
C HIS A 144 12.41 16.20 -15.59
N GLY A 145 11.46 17.06 -15.92
CA GLY A 145 10.07 16.69 -16.15
C GLY A 145 9.25 16.64 -14.86
N ALA A 146 8.04 16.09 -14.96
CA ALA A 146 7.17 15.89 -13.81
C ALA A 146 7.34 14.46 -13.30
N LEU A 147 8.18 14.27 -12.28
CA LEU A 147 8.44 12.97 -11.67
C LEU A 147 7.85 12.90 -10.25
N THR A 148 7.46 11.70 -9.85
CA THR A 148 7.02 11.35 -8.48
C THR A 148 7.46 9.92 -8.13
N GLN A 149 7.33 9.54 -6.85
CA GLN A 149 7.55 8.16 -6.35
C GLN A 149 8.89 7.54 -6.79
N PRO A 150 10.04 8.19 -6.52
CA PRO A 150 11.34 7.65 -6.90
C PRO A 150 11.72 6.44 -6.02
N LEU A 151 12.38 5.48 -6.65
CA LEU A 151 13.06 4.34 -6.05
C LEU A 151 14.53 4.42 -6.46
N VAL A 152 15.43 4.43 -5.48
CA VAL A 152 16.87 4.43 -5.71
C VAL A 152 17.35 2.97 -5.74
N LEU A 153 18.01 2.57 -6.83
CA LEU A 153 18.58 1.24 -7.00
C LEU A 153 20.02 1.19 -6.46
N ALA A 154 20.53 -0.02 -6.22
CA ALA A 154 21.88 -0.23 -5.68
C ALA A 154 23.00 0.25 -6.62
N ASP A 155 22.73 0.31 -7.93
CA ASP A 155 23.64 0.86 -8.95
C ASP A 155 23.52 2.40 -9.10
N GLU A 156 22.83 3.05 -8.16
CA GLU A 156 22.54 4.49 -8.14
C GLU A 156 21.61 4.96 -9.29
N SER A 157 21.05 4.05 -10.09
CA SER A 157 19.99 4.41 -11.02
C SER A 157 18.67 4.65 -10.28
N ILE A 158 17.77 5.42 -10.89
CA ILE A 158 16.49 5.80 -10.29
C ILE A 158 15.35 5.26 -11.14
N ILE A 159 14.41 4.54 -10.53
CA ILE A 159 13.09 4.32 -11.13
C ILE A 159 12.13 5.37 -10.58
N ALA A 160 11.36 6.04 -11.42
CA ALA A 160 10.36 7.01 -10.98
C ALA A 160 9.11 6.97 -11.85
N VAL A 161 8.02 7.50 -11.33
CA VAL A 161 6.79 7.72 -12.09
C VAL A 161 6.88 9.08 -12.77
N ARG A 162 6.81 9.07 -14.10
CA ARG A 162 6.69 10.27 -14.93
C ARG A 162 5.23 10.56 -15.21
N MET A 163 4.82 11.79 -14.92
CA MET A 163 3.48 12.29 -15.20
C MET A 163 3.49 13.09 -16.50
N ARG A 164 2.63 12.74 -17.45
CA ARG A 164 2.45 13.48 -18.72
C ARG A 164 1.06 14.10 -18.78
N PRO A 165 0.95 15.43 -18.99
CA PRO A 165 -0.34 16.06 -19.18
C PRO A 165 -1.12 15.40 -20.33
N ILE A 166 -2.40 15.12 -20.11
CA ILE A 166 -3.32 14.72 -21.16
C ILE A 166 -3.81 16.00 -21.81
N ASP A 167 -3.51 16.17 -23.11
CA ASP A 167 -3.95 17.33 -23.87
C ASP A 167 -5.47 17.24 -24.13
N TYR A 168 -6.29 17.76 -23.20
CA TYR A 168 -7.75 17.63 -23.28
C TYR A 168 -8.50 18.88 -22.77
N LYS A 169 -9.33 19.47 -23.65
CA LYS A 169 -10.19 20.66 -23.40
C LYS A 169 -11.39 20.40 -22.47
N LYS A 170 -11.28 19.58 -21.41
CA LYS A 170 -12.37 19.40 -20.42
C LYS A 170 -12.04 20.13 -19.12
N LYS A 171 -13.03 20.85 -18.59
CA LYS A 171 -12.99 21.40 -17.22
C LYS A 171 -12.74 20.26 -16.23
N ILE A 172 -11.56 20.23 -15.63
CA ILE A 172 -11.29 19.42 -14.43
C ILE A 172 -12.14 20.03 -13.32
N THR A 173 -13.26 19.39 -12.99
CA THR A 173 -14.03 19.77 -11.81
C THR A 173 -13.34 19.17 -10.60
N ASN A 174 -12.38 19.89 -10.03
CA ASN A 174 -11.77 19.51 -8.75
C ASN A 174 -12.86 19.49 -7.67
N LYS A 175 -13.31 18.30 -7.31
CA LYS A 175 -14.04 18.04 -6.08
C LYS A 175 -13.46 16.80 -5.41
N SER A 176 -12.33 16.98 -4.73
CA SER A 176 -12.21 16.38 -3.41
C SER A 176 -11.95 17.51 -2.41
N LYS A 177 -12.74 17.55 -1.34
CA LYS A 177 -12.58 18.48 -0.20
C LYS A 177 -12.01 17.77 1.04
N HIS A 178 -11.61 16.49 0.91
CA HIS A 178 -11.16 15.65 2.04
C HIS A 178 -9.98 14.77 1.64
N ASP A 179 -9.17 14.40 2.64
CA ASP A 179 -8.02 13.48 2.60
C ASP A 179 -8.24 12.37 1.58
N ASP A 180 -7.46 12.39 0.51
CA ASP A 180 -7.89 11.78 -0.74
C ASP A 180 -7.57 10.30 -0.84
N PHE A 181 -6.76 9.71 0.07
CA PHE A 181 -6.40 8.27 0.10
C PHE A 181 -5.74 7.77 -1.22
N ASN A 182 -5.68 8.62 -2.25
CA ASN A 182 -5.51 8.30 -3.65
C ASN A 182 -4.24 8.96 -4.17
N ASN A 183 -3.13 8.22 -4.21
CA ASN A 183 -1.91 8.65 -4.92
C ASN A 183 -1.68 7.88 -6.24
N TRP A 184 -2.75 7.27 -6.77
CA TRP A 184 -2.74 6.49 -8.02
C TRP A 184 -3.63 7.06 -9.13
N GLN A 185 -4.38 8.14 -8.87
CA GLN A 185 -5.20 8.84 -9.87
C GLN A 185 -4.92 10.32 -9.82
N VAL A 186 -4.19 10.84 -10.81
CA VAL A 186 -3.94 12.28 -10.92
C VAL A 186 -4.69 12.83 -12.13
N ALA A 187 -5.72 13.62 -11.85
CA ALA A 187 -6.60 14.16 -12.89
C ALA A 187 -5.81 14.99 -13.91
N GLY A 188 -5.99 14.68 -15.20
CA GLY A 188 -5.33 15.38 -16.30
C GLY A 188 -3.94 14.88 -16.64
N PHE A 189 -3.50 13.74 -16.08
CA PHE A 189 -2.20 13.15 -16.38
C PHE A 189 -2.31 11.66 -16.75
N THR A 190 -1.43 11.19 -17.63
CA THR A 190 -1.03 9.78 -17.74
C THR A 190 0.25 9.56 -16.94
N SER A 191 0.53 8.30 -16.59
CA SER A 191 1.70 7.92 -15.79
C SER A 191 2.50 6.80 -16.45
N GLU A 192 3.81 6.99 -16.53
CA GLU A 192 4.79 6.03 -17.03
C GLU A 192 5.83 5.75 -15.94
N ILE A 193 6.24 4.50 -15.77
CA ILE A 193 7.38 4.12 -14.95
C ILE A 193 8.62 4.20 -15.82
N VAL A 194 9.60 5.00 -15.41
CA VAL A 194 10.82 5.27 -16.17
C VAL A 194 12.04 5.04 -15.30
N ARG A 195 13.07 4.38 -15.86
CA ARG A 195 14.38 4.26 -15.25
C ARG A 195 15.32 5.34 -15.80
N PHE A 196 16.01 6.04 -14.91
CA PHE A 196 17.07 6.99 -15.19
C PHE A 196 18.39 6.38 -14.76
N ASN A 197 19.28 6.16 -15.71
CA ASN A 197 20.61 5.63 -15.46
C ASN A 197 21.56 6.75 -15.02
N ARG A 198 22.69 6.35 -14.42
CA ARG A 198 23.72 7.28 -13.94
C ARG A 198 24.39 8.07 -15.06
N ASP A 199 24.44 7.51 -16.27
CA ASP A 199 24.94 8.18 -17.46
C ASP A 199 23.97 9.22 -18.05
N GLY A 200 22.78 9.37 -17.45
CA GLY A 200 21.72 10.28 -17.88
C GLY A 200 20.78 9.70 -18.93
N SER A 201 21.03 8.47 -19.42
CA SER A 201 20.07 7.79 -20.30
C SER A 201 18.80 7.40 -19.54
N GLU A 202 17.68 7.39 -20.25
CA GLU A 202 16.39 7.01 -19.68
C GLU A 202 15.70 5.93 -20.52
N HIS A 203 14.98 5.04 -19.85
CA HIS A 203 14.21 3.98 -20.50
C HIS A 203 12.83 3.83 -19.83
N VAL A 204 11.77 3.89 -20.63
CA VAL A 204 10.40 3.64 -20.16
C VAL A 204 10.25 2.13 -19.92
N LEU A 205 9.84 1.75 -18.71
CA LEU A 205 9.62 0.35 -18.34
C LEU A 205 8.20 -0.11 -18.66
N ALA A 206 7.20 0.70 -18.27
CA ALA A 206 5.78 0.42 -18.48
C ALA A 206 4.93 1.67 -18.24
N GLU A 207 3.65 1.64 -18.60
CA GLU A 207 2.65 2.52 -17.98
C GLU A 207 2.42 2.10 -16.52
N GLY A 208 2.09 3.02 -15.64
CA GLY A 208 1.70 2.66 -14.27
C GLY A 208 2.16 3.64 -13.19
N ILE A 209 1.91 3.26 -11.94
CA ILE A 209 2.15 4.08 -10.73
C ILE A 209 2.38 3.19 -9.50
N ASN A 210 2.73 3.79 -8.37
CA ASN A 210 3.04 3.11 -7.10
C ASN A 210 4.06 1.97 -7.24
N PRO A 211 5.24 2.19 -7.86
CA PRO A 211 6.24 1.16 -7.92
C PRO A 211 6.79 0.83 -6.52
N ALA A 212 7.11 -0.44 -6.29
CA ALA A 212 7.81 -0.92 -5.11
C ALA A 212 8.89 -1.93 -5.51
N LEU A 213 10.12 -1.67 -5.08
CA LEU A 213 11.30 -2.48 -5.36
C LEU A 213 11.27 -3.78 -4.55
N SER A 214 11.59 -4.90 -5.20
CA SER A 214 11.77 -6.18 -4.50
C SER A 214 12.97 -6.13 -3.56
N PRO A 215 13.00 -6.92 -2.47
CA PRO A 215 14.11 -6.89 -1.51
C PRO A 215 15.49 -7.21 -2.11
N ASP A 216 15.53 -7.97 -3.21
CA ASP A 216 16.74 -8.29 -3.96
C ASP A 216 17.13 -7.23 -5.02
N GLY A 217 16.31 -6.19 -5.21
CA GLY A 217 16.54 -5.10 -6.15
C GLY A 217 16.35 -5.45 -7.63
N LYS A 218 15.91 -6.67 -7.96
CA LYS A 218 15.86 -7.16 -9.36
C LYS A 218 14.56 -6.87 -10.08
N SER A 219 13.48 -6.64 -9.34
CA SER A 219 12.16 -6.41 -9.92
C SER A 219 11.41 -5.30 -9.18
N ILE A 220 10.40 -4.75 -9.83
CA ILE A 220 9.41 -3.89 -9.18
C ILE A 220 8.04 -4.51 -9.33
N VAL A 221 7.20 -4.31 -8.32
CA VAL A 221 5.75 -4.45 -8.44
C VAL A 221 5.13 -3.06 -8.55
N PHE A 222 4.09 -2.90 -9.34
CA PHE A 222 3.44 -1.61 -9.57
C PHE A 222 1.98 -1.79 -9.96
N ALA A 223 1.20 -0.71 -9.89
CA ALA A 223 -0.18 -0.69 -10.34
C ALA A 223 -0.27 -0.14 -11.76
N MET A 224 -0.93 -0.87 -12.65
CA MET A 224 -1.17 -0.46 -14.04
C MET A 224 -2.63 -0.67 -14.40
N GLN A 225 -3.17 0.21 -15.24
CA GLN A 225 -4.52 0.05 -15.75
C GLN A 225 -4.55 -1.13 -16.73
N ALA A 226 -5.40 -2.12 -16.46
CA ALA A 226 -5.73 -3.17 -17.41
C ALA A 226 -7.25 -3.26 -17.57
N GLY A 227 -7.73 -3.04 -18.80
CA GLY A 227 -9.16 -2.90 -19.06
C GLY A 227 -9.77 -1.71 -18.31
N ARG A 228 -10.68 -2.00 -17.38
CA ARG A 228 -11.49 -0.99 -16.65
C ARG A 228 -11.09 -0.80 -15.19
N SER A 229 -10.00 -1.45 -14.75
CA SER A 229 -9.53 -1.52 -13.37
C SER A 229 -8.01 -1.32 -13.28
N MET A 230 -7.52 -1.03 -12.08
CA MET A 230 -6.08 -1.07 -11.77
C MET A 230 -5.74 -2.45 -11.23
N HIS A 231 -4.65 -3.00 -11.73
CA HIS A 231 -4.14 -4.31 -11.36
C HIS A 231 -2.66 -4.23 -11.04
N LEU A 232 -2.16 -5.20 -10.29
CA LEU A 232 -0.74 -5.29 -9.99
C LEU A 232 0.01 -6.02 -11.09
N PHE A 233 1.16 -5.49 -11.46
CA PHE A 233 2.10 -6.07 -12.40
C PHE A 233 3.48 -6.13 -11.76
N ARG A 234 4.28 -7.11 -12.16
CA ARG A 234 5.70 -7.21 -11.85
C ARG A 234 6.50 -7.11 -13.13
N ILE A 235 7.63 -6.41 -13.08
CA ILE A 235 8.60 -6.32 -14.17
C ILE A 235 10.01 -6.31 -13.59
N ASN A 236 10.99 -6.84 -14.31
CA ASN A 236 12.39 -6.71 -13.93
C ASN A 236 12.84 -5.24 -14.03
N THR A 237 13.84 -4.84 -13.25
CA THR A 237 14.36 -3.46 -13.25
C THR A 237 15.06 -3.06 -14.55
N ASP A 238 15.36 -4.03 -15.42
CA ASP A 238 15.82 -3.82 -16.80
C ASP A 238 14.68 -3.70 -17.83
N GLY A 239 13.43 -3.90 -17.41
CA GLY A 239 12.24 -3.83 -18.27
C GLY A 239 11.81 -5.17 -18.87
N THR A 240 12.47 -6.28 -18.54
CA THR A 240 12.07 -7.62 -19.01
C THR A 240 11.02 -8.28 -18.10
N ASP A 241 10.43 -9.39 -18.56
CA ASP A 241 9.50 -10.24 -17.80
C ASP A 241 8.30 -9.52 -17.15
N LEU A 242 7.61 -8.67 -17.92
CA LEU A 242 6.35 -8.06 -17.49
C LEU A 242 5.26 -9.12 -17.29
N ILE A 243 4.77 -9.26 -16.07
CA ILE A 243 3.77 -10.25 -15.66
C ILE A 243 2.63 -9.57 -14.90
N GLN A 244 1.38 -9.90 -15.22
CA GLN A 244 0.22 -9.50 -14.42
C GLN A 244 0.08 -10.40 -13.20
N VAL A 245 0.01 -9.79 -12.00
CA VAL A 245 -0.07 -10.48 -10.71
C VAL A 245 -1.52 -10.62 -10.23
N THR A 246 -2.38 -9.64 -10.51
CA THR A 246 -3.79 -9.68 -10.13
C THR A 246 -4.72 -9.42 -11.31
N ASP A 247 -5.89 -10.05 -11.34
CA ASP A 247 -6.84 -9.98 -12.47
C ASP A 247 -8.32 -9.89 -12.04
N ALA A 248 -8.58 -9.77 -10.74
CA ALA A 248 -9.93 -9.68 -10.20
C ALA A 248 -10.62 -8.36 -10.60
N ARG A 249 -11.96 -8.35 -10.60
CA ARG A 249 -12.77 -7.14 -10.85
C ARG A 249 -12.77 -6.19 -9.65
N SER A 250 -11.59 -5.77 -9.23
CA SER A 250 -11.30 -4.86 -8.13
C SER A 250 -10.36 -3.76 -8.60
N VAL A 251 -9.98 -2.87 -7.69
CA VAL A 251 -8.87 -1.93 -7.86
C VAL A 251 -7.78 -2.36 -6.90
N ASP A 252 -6.62 -2.72 -7.43
CA ASP A 252 -5.45 -3.14 -6.65
C ASP A 252 -4.31 -2.13 -6.86
N VAL A 253 -3.86 -1.52 -5.76
CA VAL A 253 -2.94 -0.37 -5.78
C VAL A 253 -1.99 -0.39 -4.58
N GLN A 254 -1.04 0.55 -4.57
CA GLN A 254 -0.09 0.76 -3.47
C GLN A 254 0.63 -0.52 -2.99
N PRO A 255 1.25 -1.29 -3.91
CA PRO A 255 1.88 -2.53 -3.52
C PRO A 255 3.17 -2.30 -2.70
N SER A 256 3.54 -3.30 -1.93
CA SER A 256 4.82 -3.44 -1.24
C SER A 256 5.22 -4.91 -1.20
N TRP A 257 6.48 -5.19 -0.83
CA TRP A 257 7.00 -6.54 -0.70
C TRP A 257 7.11 -6.97 0.75
N SER A 258 6.93 -8.25 1.01
CA SER A 258 7.45 -8.87 2.23
C SER A 258 8.99 -8.87 2.21
N ASN A 259 9.62 -8.94 3.39
CA ASN A 259 11.08 -8.89 3.53
C ASN A 259 11.81 -10.04 2.79
N ASP A 260 11.15 -11.19 2.64
CA ASP A 260 11.67 -12.37 1.95
C ASP A 260 11.38 -12.38 0.44
N GLY A 261 10.64 -11.39 -0.07
CA GLY A 261 10.25 -11.30 -1.48
C GLY A 261 9.22 -12.35 -1.92
N GLN A 262 8.66 -13.15 -1.01
CA GLN A 262 7.70 -14.20 -1.36
C GLN A 262 6.28 -13.66 -1.53
N TRP A 263 5.98 -12.51 -0.95
CA TRP A 263 4.64 -11.92 -0.93
C TRP A 263 4.65 -10.48 -1.40
N ILE A 264 3.56 -10.12 -2.08
CA ILE A 264 3.19 -8.76 -2.43
C ILE A 264 2.01 -8.38 -1.54
N ILE A 265 2.15 -7.29 -0.79
CA ILE A 265 1.13 -6.72 0.09
C ILE A 265 0.56 -5.49 -0.61
N PHE A 266 -0.75 -5.29 -0.61
CA PHE A 266 -1.38 -4.24 -1.40
C PHE A 266 -2.73 -3.80 -0.85
N THR A 267 -3.16 -2.62 -1.28
CA THR A 267 -4.47 -2.04 -0.96
C THR A 267 -5.49 -2.48 -2.01
N SER A 268 -6.64 -2.99 -1.58
CA SER A 268 -7.68 -3.45 -2.51
C SER A 268 -9.09 -3.26 -1.98
N ASN A 269 -10.01 -2.90 -2.89
CA ASN A 269 -11.44 -2.86 -2.60
C ASN A 269 -12.18 -4.18 -2.89
N ARG A 270 -11.44 -5.28 -3.05
CA ARG A 270 -11.99 -6.56 -3.53
C ARG A 270 -13.02 -7.22 -2.60
N ALA A 271 -12.98 -6.91 -1.30
CA ALA A 271 -13.92 -7.47 -0.32
C ALA A 271 -15.38 -7.03 -0.59
N ASP A 272 -15.56 -5.79 -1.07
CA ASP A 272 -16.87 -5.20 -1.38
C ASP A 272 -16.90 -4.60 -2.79
N ALA A 273 -16.30 -5.29 -3.77
CA ALA A 273 -16.24 -4.85 -5.17
C ALA A 273 -17.61 -4.85 -5.90
N ASP A 274 -18.74 -4.77 -5.18
CA ASP A 274 -20.04 -4.51 -5.79
C ASP A 274 -20.06 -3.08 -6.36
N MET A 275 -19.68 -2.98 -7.63
CA MET A 275 -19.61 -1.72 -8.38
C MET A 275 -20.95 -0.96 -8.48
N ARG A 276 -22.06 -1.53 -7.99
CA ARG A 276 -23.36 -0.85 -7.85
C ARG A 276 -23.43 0.07 -6.62
N LYS A 277 -22.48 -0.04 -5.68
CA LYS A 277 -22.42 0.78 -4.45
C LYS A 277 -21.05 1.44 -4.26
N LYS A 278 -20.63 2.25 -5.24
CA LYS A 278 -19.33 2.96 -5.23
C LYS A 278 -19.06 3.77 -3.95
N GLU A 279 -20.09 4.28 -3.28
CA GLU A 279 -19.94 5.16 -2.10
C GLU A 279 -19.61 4.40 -0.79
N LYS A 280 -19.48 3.07 -0.83
CA LYS A 280 -19.18 2.24 0.34
C LYS A 280 -18.01 1.26 0.14
N SER A 281 -17.15 1.50 -0.84
CA SER A 281 -16.00 0.59 -1.07
C SER A 281 -15.11 0.57 0.17
N GLN A 282 -15.09 -0.57 0.85
CA GLN A 282 -14.13 -0.89 1.90
C GLN A 282 -12.78 -1.15 1.24
N TRP A 283 -11.72 -0.55 1.79
CA TRP A 283 -10.36 -0.74 1.31
C TRP A 283 -9.59 -1.46 2.38
N ASP A 284 -9.12 -2.66 2.06
CA ASP A 284 -8.40 -3.50 2.98
C ASP A 284 -6.98 -3.74 2.50
N ILE A 285 -6.14 -4.20 3.42
CA ILE A 285 -4.82 -4.75 3.10
C ILE A 285 -4.98 -6.22 2.73
N TRP A 286 -4.35 -6.58 1.61
CA TRP A 286 -4.29 -7.94 1.09
C TRP A 286 -2.85 -8.35 0.85
N ALA A 287 -2.59 -9.65 0.87
CA ALA A 287 -1.32 -10.24 0.45
C ALA A 287 -1.57 -11.30 -0.63
N ILE A 288 -0.65 -11.41 -1.57
CA ILE A 288 -0.64 -12.44 -2.60
C ILE A 288 0.79 -12.93 -2.79
N GLY A 289 0.98 -14.21 -3.07
CA GLY A 289 2.27 -14.75 -3.44
C GLY A 289 2.84 -14.00 -4.63
N SER A 290 4.16 -13.86 -4.70
CA SER A 290 4.83 -13.19 -5.81
C SER A 290 4.65 -13.90 -7.15
N ASP A 291 4.14 -15.13 -7.13
CA ASP A 291 3.70 -15.92 -8.29
C ASP A 291 2.22 -15.68 -8.67
N GLY A 292 1.51 -14.81 -7.97
CA GLY A 292 0.08 -14.52 -8.15
C GLY A 292 -0.87 -15.50 -7.45
N ARG A 293 -0.38 -16.38 -6.57
CA ARG A 293 -1.21 -17.37 -5.87
C ARG A 293 -1.43 -17.02 -4.39
N ASN A 294 -2.18 -17.84 -3.66
CA ASN A 294 -2.35 -17.75 -2.21
C ASN A 294 -2.90 -16.41 -1.69
N LEU A 295 -3.79 -15.78 -2.45
CA LEU A 295 -4.43 -14.53 -2.06
C LEU A 295 -5.05 -14.61 -0.65
N THR A 296 -4.63 -13.71 0.22
CA THR A 296 -5.01 -13.67 1.64
C THR A 296 -5.44 -12.25 2.03
N GLN A 297 -6.57 -12.11 2.70
CA GLN A 297 -7.03 -10.85 3.27
C GLN A 297 -6.39 -10.62 4.64
N ILE A 298 -5.71 -9.49 4.83
CA ILE A 298 -5.00 -9.12 6.06
C ILE A 298 -5.90 -8.33 7.00
N THR A 299 -6.59 -7.30 6.50
CA THR A 299 -7.56 -6.51 7.29
C THR A 299 -8.98 -6.73 6.80
N ARG A 300 -9.97 -6.65 7.71
CA ARG A 300 -11.35 -7.13 7.47
C ARG A 300 -12.45 -6.25 8.07
N ASP A 301 -12.13 -5.01 8.41
CA ASP A 301 -13.10 -4.11 9.04
C ASP A 301 -13.67 -3.12 8.02
N THR A 302 -14.35 -2.10 8.53
CA THR A 302 -15.09 -1.15 7.71
C THR A 302 -14.30 0.11 7.38
N ALA A 303 -13.12 0.28 7.97
CA ALA A 303 -12.23 1.40 7.70
C ALA A 303 -11.60 1.27 6.30
N ARG A 304 -10.93 2.35 5.90
CA ARG A 304 -10.07 2.37 4.72
C ARG A 304 -8.64 2.19 5.19
N ASP A 305 -8.09 1.01 4.92
CA ASP A 305 -6.71 0.68 5.17
C ASP A 305 -5.90 0.78 3.87
N GLY A 306 -4.74 1.44 3.92
CA GLY A 306 -3.95 1.70 2.73
C GLY A 306 -2.45 1.83 2.94
N ALA A 307 -1.73 1.77 1.81
CA ALA A 307 -0.29 1.90 1.67
C ALA A 307 0.52 1.07 2.68
N ALA A 308 0.16 -0.20 2.82
CA ALA A 308 0.84 -1.12 3.73
C ALA A 308 2.32 -1.31 3.36
N ARG A 309 3.19 -1.31 4.37
CA ARG A 309 4.62 -1.65 4.27
C ARG A 309 5.00 -2.65 5.36
N MET A 310 5.79 -3.65 5.00
CA MET A 310 6.37 -4.60 5.95
C MET A 310 7.60 -3.96 6.63
N GLY A 311 7.68 -4.01 7.95
CA GLY A 311 8.90 -3.69 8.71
C GLY A 311 9.78 -4.92 8.93
N LYS A 312 11.04 -4.71 9.35
CA LYS A 312 11.99 -5.80 9.63
C LYS A 312 11.61 -6.67 10.82
N ASP A 313 10.75 -6.16 11.68
CA ASP A 313 10.16 -6.84 12.83
C ASP A 313 9.06 -7.85 12.46
N GLY A 314 8.70 -7.94 11.17
CA GLY A 314 7.65 -8.84 10.69
C GLY A 314 6.23 -8.29 10.87
N ARG A 315 6.10 -7.00 11.21
CA ARG A 315 4.81 -6.31 11.28
C ARG A 315 4.51 -5.57 9.97
N ILE A 316 3.23 -5.46 9.64
CA ILE A 316 2.72 -4.63 8.55
C ILE A 316 2.25 -3.32 9.14
N TYR A 317 2.80 -2.21 8.65
CA TYR A 317 2.42 -0.85 8.98
C TYR A 317 1.55 -0.29 7.86
N PHE A 318 0.43 0.33 8.19
CA PHE A 318 -0.51 0.89 7.21
C PHE A 318 -1.19 2.12 7.79
N HIS A 319 -1.74 2.97 6.92
CA HIS A 319 -2.59 4.06 7.38
C HIS A 319 -4.05 3.61 7.40
N SER A 320 -4.82 4.09 8.38
CA SER A 320 -6.23 3.74 8.53
C SER A 320 -7.05 4.85 9.16
N ASP A 321 -8.31 4.98 8.72
CA ASP A 321 -9.31 5.86 9.33
C ASP A 321 -10.20 5.14 10.37
N ARG A 322 -9.72 4.00 10.90
CA ARG A 322 -10.30 3.30 12.06
C ARG A 322 -10.61 4.26 13.19
N ALA A 323 -11.74 4.03 13.85
CA ALA A 323 -12.17 4.84 14.98
C ALA A 323 -11.19 4.73 16.15
N ILE A 324 -10.72 5.88 16.63
CA ILE A 324 -9.84 5.98 17.80
C ILE A 324 -10.69 6.07 19.08
N SER A 325 -10.46 5.15 20.01
CA SER A 325 -11.16 5.13 21.31
C SER A 325 -10.56 6.13 22.30
N LYS A 326 -11.32 6.46 23.37
CA LYS A 326 -10.80 7.28 24.49
C LYS A 326 -9.60 6.64 25.18
N GLU A 327 -9.57 5.32 25.25
CA GLU A 327 -8.46 4.57 25.84
C GLU A 327 -7.19 4.77 25.02
N MET A 328 -7.28 4.65 23.70
CA MET A 328 -6.15 4.92 22.79
C MET A 328 -5.66 6.37 22.90
N LEU A 329 -6.57 7.35 22.97
CA LEU A 329 -6.20 8.76 23.20
C LEU A 329 -5.38 8.92 24.49
N ASN A 330 -5.80 8.28 25.58
CA ASN A 330 -5.09 8.34 26.86
C ASN A 330 -3.72 7.65 26.80
N GLN A 331 -3.63 6.46 26.16
CA GLN A 331 -2.39 5.71 25.99
C GLN A 331 -1.34 6.48 25.18
N HIS A 332 -1.79 7.24 24.18
CA HIS A 332 -0.96 8.13 23.37
C HIS A 332 -0.81 9.54 23.95
N GLN A 333 -1.41 9.82 25.11
CA GLN A 333 -1.36 11.14 25.77
C GLN A 333 -1.86 12.31 24.90
N VAL A 334 -2.81 12.04 24.00
CA VAL A 334 -3.40 13.02 23.07
C VAL A 334 -4.80 13.43 23.50
N LYS A 335 -5.12 14.73 23.38
CA LYS A 335 -6.44 15.27 23.77
C LYS A 335 -7.55 14.95 22.77
N SER A 336 -7.21 14.95 21.48
CA SER A 336 -8.15 14.71 20.38
C SER A 336 -7.42 14.28 19.11
N ALA A 337 -7.96 13.29 18.42
CA ALA A 337 -7.58 12.99 17.05
C ALA A 337 -8.15 14.03 16.07
N ALA A 338 -7.58 14.13 14.87
CA ALA A 338 -8.23 14.86 13.79
C ALA A 338 -9.54 14.14 13.39
N ALA A 339 -10.54 14.90 12.95
CA ALA A 339 -11.83 14.33 12.57
C ALA A 339 -11.76 13.78 11.14
N HIS A 340 -12.16 12.53 10.95
CA HIS A 340 -12.14 11.83 9.64
C HIS A 340 -10.73 11.79 8.99
N SER A 341 -9.69 11.63 9.81
CA SER A 341 -8.28 11.54 9.40
C SER A 341 -7.78 10.09 9.39
N PHE A 342 -6.61 9.91 8.78
CA PHE A 342 -5.86 8.67 8.84
C PHE A 342 -4.79 8.73 9.93
N HIS A 343 -4.47 7.57 10.49
CA HIS A 343 -3.39 7.38 11.47
C HIS A 343 -2.63 6.10 11.14
N ILE A 344 -1.45 5.91 11.71
CA ILE A 344 -0.66 4.70 11.45
C ILE A 344 -1.06 3.59 12.41
N TRP A 345 -1.39 2.44 11.83
CA TRP A 345 -1.71 1.20 12.52
C TRP A 345 -0.70 0.13 12.12
N THR A 346 -0.57 -0.88 12.98
CA THR A 346 0.28 -2.03 12.74
C THR A 346 -0.45 -3.32 13.02
N ILE A 347 -0.13 -4.37 12.27
CA ILE A 347 -0.66 -5.73 12.46
C ILE A 347 0.46 -6.74 12.24
N GLY A 348 0.49 -7.82 13.01
CA GLY A 348 1.46 -8.90 12.78
C GLY A 348 1.22 -9.57 11.44
N TRP A 349 2.30 -10.03 10.77
CA TRP A 349 2.13 -10.91 9.61
C TRP A 349 1.33 -12.14 10.03
N PRO A 350 0.23 -12.48 9.33
CA PRO A 350 -0.52 -13.68 9.64
C PRO A 350 0.40 -14.87 9.36
N THR A 351 0.96 -15.44 10.41
CA THR A 351 1.67 -16.69 10.30
C THR A 351 0.59 -17.69 9.92
N ALA A 352 0.58 -18.16 8.68
CA ALA A 352 -0.23 -19.31 8.34
C ALA A 352 0.11 -20.37 9.39
N ALA A 353 -0.88 -20.86 10.13
CA ALA A 353 -0.73 -22.12 10.81
C ALA A 353 -0.35 -23.10 9.69
N GLN A 354 0.94 -23.44 9.60
CA GLN A 354 1.43 -24.49 8.74
C GLN A 354 0.70 -25.74 9.21
N GLN A 355 -0.35 -26.12 8.48
CA GLN A 355 -1.07 -27.37 8.65
C GLN A 355 -1.08 -28.07 7.30
#